data_AF-A0A2Z6ET15-F1
#
_entry.id   AF-A0A2Z6ET15-F1
#
_cell.length_a   1.000
_cell.length_b   1.000
_cell.length_c   1.000
_cell.angle_alpha   90.00
_cell.angle_beta   90.00
_cell.angle_gamma   90.00
#
_symmetry.space_group_name_H-M   'P 1'
#
loop_
_entity.id
_entity.type
_entity.pdbx_description
1 polymer ?
#
loop_
_entity_poly.entity_id
_entity_poly.type
_entity_poly.pdbx_seq_one_letter_code
_entity_poly.pdbx_strand_id
1 'polypeptide(L)'
;MLTNWIAAPLRLLCIAATAFSFGVGCAGHFYYGPRIQKERSALVLYKAQLTMAHAQLIEAQAKVVVQTEIQYRDRIKIVKEKSDTIIKEVPIYVTQVDTEHFGINVGFVRHYNAAFANESAGFATEFDRQPSGISIAEIAEVNAFNANVCWQWREQALGLRAFYQQLQQTFPLTPTPAGSGANRHSD
;
A
#
# COMPACT_ATOMS: atom_id res chain seq x y z
N MET A 1 -47.91 66.83 -31.46
CA MET A 1 -46.58 67.26 -30.94
C MET A 1 -46.62 67.49 -29.42
N LEU A 2 -46.92 66.46 -28.62
CA LEU A 2 -47.08 66.59 -27.15
C LEU A 2 -46.33 65.50 -26.36
N THR A 3 -45.45 64.74 -26.99
CA THR A 3 -44.70 63.63 -26.37
C THR A 3 -43.30 64.03 -25.87
N ASN A 4 -42.82 65.26 -26.13
CA ASN A 4 -41.40 65.60 -25.97
C ASN A 4 -41.03 66.21 -24.60
N TRP A 5 -41.97 66.83 -23.87
CA TRP A 5 -41.67 67.59 -22.64
C TRP A 5 -41.61 66.71 -21.38
N ILE A 6 -42.34 65.59 -21.34
CA ILE A 6 -42.23 64.57 -20.26
C ILE A 6 -41.05 63.62 -20.53
N ALA A 7 -40.71 63.40 -21.81
CA ALA A 7 -39.63 62.50 -22.20
C ALA A 7 -38.23 63.04 -21.84
N ALA A 8 -38.02 64.35 -21.83
CA ALA A 8 -36.71 64.97 -21.54
C ALA A 8 -36.23 64.75 -20.08
N PRO A 9 -37.00 65.05 -19.02
CA PRO A 9 -36.58 64.80 -17.64
C PRO A 9 -36.46 63.29 -17.34
N LEU A 10 -37.32 62.46 -17.93
CA LEU A 10 -37.23 61.00 -17.79
C LEU A 10 -35.92 60.45 -18.38
N ARG A 11 -35.51 60.96 -19.56
CA ARG A 11 -34.23 60.60 -20.18
C ARG A 11 -33.03 61.00 -19.33
N LEU A 12 -33.03 62.20 -18.75
CA LEU A 12 -31.96 62.65 -17.85
C LEU A 12 -31.86 61.79 -16.58
N LEU A 13 -33.00 61.40 -16.02
CA LEU A 13 -33.06 60.53 -14.84
C LEU A 13 -32.54 59.13 -15.17
N CYS A 14 -32.89 58.58 -16.35
CA CYS A 14 -32.33 57.33 -16.84
C CYS A 14 -30.80 57.40 -17.02
N ILE A 15 -30.27 58.48 -17.61
CA ILE A 15 -28.83 58.68 -17.80
C ILE A 15 -28.12 58.75 -16.44
N ALA A 16 -28.64 59.55 -15.49
CA ALA A 16 -28.08 59.67 -14.16
C ALA A 16 -28.08 58.32 -13.40
N ALA A 17 -29.18 57.55 -13.49
CA ALA A 17 -29.27 56.23 -12.89
C ALA A 17 -28.24 55.24 -13.49
N THR A 18 -28.04 55.26 -14.82
CA THR A 18 -27.01 54.43 -15.46
C THR A 18 -25.59 54.83 -15.07
N ALA A 19 -25.30 56.13 -14.98
CA ALA A 19 -23.99 56.64 -14.57
C ALA A 19 -23.68 56.27 -13.11
N PHE A 20 -24.67 56.38 -12.22
CA PHE A 20 -24.53 55.97 -10.82
C PHE A 20 -24.29 54.46 -10.69
N SER A 21 -25.09 53.65 -11.41
CA SER A 21 -24.95 52.19 -11.42
C SER A 21 -23.58 51.75 -11.92
N PHE A 22 -23.08 52.39 -12.98
CA PHE A 22 -21.75 52.16 -13.52
C PHE A 22 -20.65 52.56 -12.53
N GLY A 23 -20.77 53.74 -11.90
CA GLY A 23 -19.82 54.22 -10.89
C GLY A 23 -19.71 53.28 -9.69
N VAL A 24 -20.84 52.75 -9.18
CA VAL A 24 -20.85 51.75 -8.10
C VAL A 24 -20.18 50.45 -8.53
N GLY A 25 -20.45 49.98 -9.75
CA GLY A 25 -19.79 48.80 -10.31
C GLY A 25 -18.26 48.98 -10.44
N CYS A 26 -17.81 50.13 -10.94
CA CYS A 26 -16.38 50.46 -11.03
C CYS A 26 -15.72 50.55 -9.66
N ALA A 27 -16.34 51.25 -8.71
CA ALA A 27 -15.82 51.37 -7.35
C ALA A 27 -15.69 50.00 -6.66
N GLY A 28 -16.69 49.13 -6.83
CA GLY A 28 -16.65 47.75 -6.36
C GLY A 28 -15.51 46.95 -7.01
N HIS A 29 -15.33 47.05 -8.32
CA HIS A 29 -14.25 46.34 -9.03
C HIS A 29 -12.86 46.78 -8.55
N PHE A 30 -12.61 48.08 -8.38
CA PHE A 30 -11.31 48.58 -7.92
C PHE A 30 -11.04 48.25 -6.44
N TYR A 31 -12.06 48.25 -5.60
CA TYR A 31 -11.91 47.93 -4.18
C TYR A 31 -11.76 46.43 -3.92
N TYR A 32 -12.60 45.59 -4.53
CA TYR A 32 -12.63 44.15 -4.27
C TYR A 32 -11.73 43.33 -5.23
N GLY A 33 -11.46 43.83 -6.44
CA GLY A 33 -10.67 43.13 -7.46
C GLY A 33 -9.29 42.66 -6.96
N PRO A 34 -8.45 43.54 -6.38
CA PRO A 34 -7.14 43.16 -5.86
C PRO A 34 -7.21 42.11 -4.73
N ARG A 35 -8.23 42.21 -3.86
CA ARG A 35 -8.43 41.26 -2.75
C ARG A 35 -8.83 39.89 -3.28
N ILE A 36 -9.79 39.84 -4.21
CA ILE A 36 -10.21 38.59 -4.87
C ILE A 36 -9.03 37.96 -5.62
N GLN A 37 -8.23 38.77 -6.32
CA GLN A 37 -7.07 38.28 -7.05
C GLN A 37 -5.99 37.70 -6.13
N LYS A 38 -5.74 38.35 -4.98
CA LYS A 38 -4.82 37.86 -3.95
C LYS A 38 -5.27 36.51 -3.37
N GLU A 39 -6.54 36.37 -3.03
CA GLU A 39 -7.08 35.10 -2.51
C GLU A 39 -7.04 33.99 -3.57
N ARG A 40 -7.36 34.32 -4.83
CA ARG A 40 -7.25 33.38 -5.96
C ARG A 40 -5.83 32.90 -6.18
N SER A 41 -4.84 33.81 -6.17
CA SER A 41 -3.44 33.43 -6.34
C SER A 41 -2.94 32.59 -5.17
N ALA A 42 -3.31 32.93 -3.93
CA ALA A 42 -3.00 32.10 -2.75
C ALA A 42 -3.60 30.69 -2.86
N LEU A 43 -4.84 30.56 -3.33
CA LEU A 43 -5.49 29.27 -3.53
C LEU A 43 -4.84 28.45 -4.66
N VAL A 44 -4.42 29.08 -5.75
CA VAL A 44 -3.68 28.41 -6.83
C VAL A 44 -2.32 27.90 -6.32
N LEU A 45 -1.58 28.73 -5.57
CA LEU A 45 -0.31 28.33 -4.97
C LEU A 45 -0.50 27.18 -3.98
N TYR A 46 -1.53 27.24 -3.13
CA TYR A 46 -1.86 26.17 -2.19
C TYR A 46 -2.18 24.85 -2.92
N LYS A 47 -3.00 24.90 -3.97
CA LYS A 47 -3.30 23.71 -4.80
C LYS A 47 -2.04 23.15 -5.45
N ALA A 48 -1.17 24.00 -5.97
CA ALA A 48 0.10 23.58 -6.55
C ALA A 48 1.01 22.89 -5.50
N GLN A 49 1.12 23.46 -4.30
CA GLN A 49 1.85 22.84 -3.19
C GLN A 49 1.28 21.48 -2.82
N LEU A 50 -0.05 21.34 -2.75
CA LEU A 50 -0.71 20.07 -2.46
C LEU A 50 -0.40 19.02 -3.54
N THR A 51 -0.46 19.40 -4.83
CA THR A 51 -0.13 18.48 -5.92
C THR A 51 1.34 18.05 -5.89
N MET A 52 2.26 18.96 -5.55
CA MET A 52 3.68 18.63 -5.43
C MET A 52 3.94 17.70 -4.24
N ALA A 53 3.35 17.98 -3.08
CA ALA A 53 3.46 17.13 -1.90
C ALA A 53 2.87 15.73 -2.14
N HIS A 54 1.75 15.66 -2.86
CA HIS A 54 1.13 14.39 -3.24
C HIS A 54 2.01 13.59 -4.21
N ALA A 55 2.59 14.24 -5.21
CA ALA A 55 3.52 13.59 -6.14
C ALA A 55 4.77 13.05 -5.44
N GLN A 56 5.37 13.83 -4.53
CA GLN A 56 6.51 13.40 -3.71
C GLN A 56 6.16 12.19 -2.83
N LEU A 57 4.96 12.16 -2.26
CA LEU A 57 4.50 11.02 -1.45
C LEU A 57 4.34 9.76 -2.31
N ILE A 58 3.72 9.86 -3.48
CA ILE A 58 3.58 8.74 -4.42
C ILE A 58 4.97 8.22 -4.83
N GLU A 59 5.91 9.12 -5.15
CA GLU A 59 7.28 8.75 -5.52
C GLU A 59 7.99 8.01 -4.38
N ALA A 60 7.90 8.55 -3.15
CA ALA A 60 8.50 7.92 -1.98
C ALA A 60 7.89 6.53 -1.69
N GLN A 61 6.57 6.38 -1.81
CA GLN A 61 5.90 5.09 -1.68
C GLN A 61 6.34 4.10 -2.75
N ALA A 62 6.40 4.52 -4.02
CA ALA A 62 6.85 3.67 -5.12
C ALA A 62 8.27 3.16 -4.90
N LYS A 63 9.16 4.02 -4.38
CA LYS A 63 10.53 3.64 -4.01
C LYS A 63 10.55 2.57 -2.91
N VAL A 64 9.74 2.73 -1.86
CA VAL A 64 9.63 1.75 -0.76
C VAL A 64 9.13 0.39 -1.28
N VAL A 65 8.10 0.38 -2.14
CA VAL A 65 7.57 -0.85 -2.76
C VAL A 65 8.68 -1.57 -3.53
N VAL A 66 9.33 -0.89 -4.48
CA VAL A 66 10.34 -1.51 -5.35
C VAL A 66 11.54 -2.01 -4.54
N GLN A 67 12.03 -1.21 -3.59
CA GLN A 67 13.19 -1.60 -2.79
C GLN A 67 12.91 -2.81 -1.90
N THR A 68 11.76 -2.83 -1.23
CA THR A 68 11.41 -3.93 -0.34
C THR A 68 11.15 -5.21 -1.12
N GLU A 69 10.50 -5.13 -2.29
CA GLU A 69 10.28 -6.26 -3.19
C GLU A 69 11.60 -6.88 -3.66
N ILE A 70 12.51 -6.07 -4.19
CA ILE A 70 13.83 -6.56 -4.63
C ILE A 70 14.53 -7.29 -3.47
N GLN A 71 14.56 -6.67 -2.29
CA GLN A 71 15.28 -7.22 -1.15
C GLN A 71 14.76 -8.58 -0.69
N TYR A 72 13.44 -8.76 -0.50
CA TYR A 72 12.94 -10.06 -0.03
C TYR A 72 13.03 -11.12 -1.13
N ARG A 73 12.89 -10.76 -2.41
CA ARG A 73 13.05 -11.70 -3.53
C ARG A 73 14.48 -12.21 -3.64
N ASP A 74 15.47 -11.35 -3.42
CA ASP A 74 16.88 -11.76 -3.38
C ASP A 74 17.15 -12.73 -2.22
N ARG A 75 16.60 -12.47 -1.03
CA ARG A 75 16.72 -13.40 0.10
C ARG A 75 16.06 -14.75 -0.17
N ILE A 76 14.87 -14.76 -0.79
CA ILE A 76 14.19 -15.99 -1.22
C ILE A 76 15.07 -16.78 -2.21
N LYS A 77 15.72 -16.11 -3.16
CA LYS A 77 16.65 -16.77 -4.10
C LYS A 77 17.79 -17.47 -3.37
N ILE A 78 18.41 -16.81 -2.39
CA ILE A 78 19.49 -17.39 -1.58
C ILE A 78 18.99 -18.61 -0.77
N VAL A 79 17.79 -18.51 -0.17
CA VAL A 79 17.16 -19.64 0.53
C VAL A 79 16.96 -20.82 -0.42
N LYS A 80 16.45 -20.57 -1.63
CA LYS A 80 16.22 -21.60 -2.63
C LYS A 80 17.52 -22.28 -3.05
N GLU A 81 18.55 -21.51 -3.39
CA GLU A 81 19.85 -22.05 -3.80
C GLU A 81 20.48 -22.94 -2.72
N LYS A 82 20.44 -22.50 -1.45
CA LYS A 82 20.91 -23.31 -0.32
C LYS A 82 20.09 -24.58 -0.13
N SER A 83 18.77 -24.47 -0.24
CA SER A 83 17.88 -25.61 -0.04
C SER A 83 17.98 -26.63 -1.17
N ASP A 84 18.17 -26.18 -2.42
CA ASP A 84 18.39 -27.06 -3.57
C ASP A 84 19.65 -27.91 -3.38
N THR A 85 20.68 -27.36 -2.72
CA THR A 85 21.86 -28.13 -2.30
C THR A 85 21.51 -29.17 -1.23
N ILE A 86 20.81 -28.77 -0.16
CA ILE A 86 20.42 -29.68 0.94
C ILE A 86 19.57 -30.84 0.42
N ILE A 87 18.63 -30.58 -0.49
CA ILE A 87 17.79 -31.61 -1.10
C ILE A 87 18.64 -32.63 -1.87
N LYS A 88 19.66 -32.17 -2.63
CA LYS A 88 20.59 -33.06 -3.35
C LYS A 88 21.48 -33.89 -2.42
N GLU A 89 21.67 -33.45 -1.18
CA GLU A 89 22.45 -34.19 -0.17
C GLU A 89 21.65 -35.30 0.50
N VAL A 90 20.32 -35.38 0.30
CA VAL A 90 19.47 -36.43 0.91
C VAL A 90 20.04 -37.85 0.71
N PRO A 91 20.47 -38.28 -0.50
CA PRO A 91 21.02 -39.63 -0.68
C PRO A 91 22.36 -39.88 0.02
N ILE A 92 23.07 -38.82 0.43
CA ILE A 92 24.32 -38.93 1.21
C ILE A 92 24.01 -39.31 2.66
N TYR A 93 22.91 -38.79 3.20
CA TYR A 93 22.50 -39.00 4.60
C TYR A 93 21.47 -40.13 4.77
N VAL A 94 20.65 -40.37 3.75
CA VAL A 94 19.67 -41.46 3.69
C VAL A 94 20.02 -42.32 2.50
N THR A 95 20.82 -43.35 2.75
CA THR A 95 21.37 -44.19 1.68
C THR A 95 20.32 -45.16 1.14
N GLN A 96 20.62 -45.78 0.00
CA GLN A 96 19.80 -46.87 -0.53
C GLN A 96 19.70 -48.06 0.47
N VAL A 97 20.79 -48.37 1.19
CA VAL A 97 20.80 -49.42 2.20
C VAL A 97 19.85 -49.09 3.35
N ASP A 98 19.81 -47.83 3.78
CA ASP A 98 18.86 -47.37 4.80
C ASP A 98 17.42 -47.50 4.30
N THR A 99 17.18 -47.14 3.04
CA THR A 99 15.86 -47.23 2.40
C THR A 99 15.33 -48.66 2.33
N GLU A 100 16.20 -49.63 2.12
CA GLU A 100 15.85 -51.05 2.10
C GLU A 100 15.67 -51.62 3.52
N HIS A 101 16.37 -51.06 4.50
CA HIS A 101 16.33 -51.53 5.88
C HIS A 101 15.17 -50.95 6.69
N PHE A 102 14.83 -49.68 6.47
CA PHE A 102 13.82 -48.95 7.23
C PHE A 102 12.57 -48.67 6.39
N GLY A 103 11.42 -49.17 6.87
CA GLY A 103 10.13 -48.97 6.22
C GLY A 103 9.26 -47.92 6.92
N ILE A 104 8.42 -47.24 6.14
CA ILE A 104 7.35 -46.36 6.64
C ILE A 104 6.01 -47.11 6.59
N ASN A 105 5.24 -47.06 7.67
CA ASN A 105 3.92 -47.67 7.72
C ASN A 105 2.82 -46.75 7.16
N VAL A 106 1.69 -47.33 6.76
CA VAL A 106 0.52 -46.59 6.24
C VAL A 106 0.05 -45.51 7.22
N GLY A 107 0.06 -45.80 8.53
CA GLY A 107 -0.35 -44.86 9.56
C GLY A 107 0.47 -43.58 9.62
N PHE A 108 1.80 -43.67 9.43
CA PHE A 108 2.66 -42.50 9.36
C PHE A 108 2.26 -41.59 8.20
N VAL A 109 2.09 -42.16 7.00
CA VAL A 109 1.71 -41.40 5.80
C VAL A 109 0.34 -40.75 5.96
N ARG A 110 -0.64 -41.50 6.49
CA ARG A 110 -1.99 -40.99 6.75
C ARG A 110 -1.97 -39.81 7.72
N HIS A 111 -1.25 -39.93 8.83
CA HIS A 111 -1.11 -38.85 9.80
C HIS A 111 -0.36 -37.64 9.23
N TYR A 112 0.74 -37.88 8.50
CA TYR A 112 1.52 -36.84 7.85
C TYR A 112 0.64 -36.01 6.89
N ASN A 113 -0.07 -36.67 5.98
CA ASN A 113 -0.95 -35.98 5.03
C ASN A 113 -2.09 -35.22 5.71
N ALA A 114 -2.69 -35.80 6.75
CA ALA A 114 -3.73 -35.13 7.52
C ALA A 114 -3.22 -33.84 8.18
N ALA A 115 -1.98 -33.84 8.69
CA ALA A 115 -1.35 -32.65 9.25
C ALA A 115 -1.18 -31.54 8.19
N PHE A 116 -0.74 -31.89 6.97
CA PHE A 116 -0.62 -30.92 5.87
C PHE A 116 -1.97 -30.44 5.32
N ALA A 117 -3.01 -31.28 5.39
CA ALA A 117 -4.38 -30.89 5.05
C ALA A 117 -5.07 -30.06 6.15
N ASN A 118 -4.47 -29.98 7.35
CA ASN A 118 -5.12 -29.44 8.55
C ASN A 118 -6.44 -30.15 8.87
N GLU A 119 -6.43 -31.48 8.76
CA GLU A 119 -7.57 -32.36 9.00
C GLU A 119 -7.23 -33.42 10.06
N SER A 120 -8.26 -34.06 10.62
CA SER A 120 -8.06 -35.21 11.51
C SER A 120 -7.73 -36.45 10.68
N ALA A 121 -6.68 -37.19 11.08
CA ALA A 121 -6.40 -38.49 10.49
C ALA A 121 -7.47 -39.56 10.81
N GLY A 122 -8.38 -39.29 11.75
CA GLY A 122 -9.35 -40.24 12.26
C GLY A 122 -8.74 -41.25 13.25
N PHE A 123 -9.52 -42.29 13.59
CA PHE A 123 -9.05 -43.33 14.50
C PHE A 123 -7.98 -44.21 13.86
N ALA A 124 -7.02 -44.67 14.67
CA ALA A 124 -6.05 -45.67 14.27
C ALA A 124 -6.74 -47.01 13.97
N THR A 125 -6.23 -47.74 12.98
CA THR A 125 -6.73 -49.05 12.57
C THR A 125 -5.57 -50.03 12.41
N GLU A 126 -5.84 -51.34 12.42
CA GLU A 126 -4.80 -52.35 12.18
C GLU A 126 -4.13 -52.19 10.80
N PHE A 127 -4.85 -51.65 9.81
CA PHE A 127 -4.30 -51.37 8.49
C PHE A 127 -3.13 -50.37 8.52
N ASP A 128 -3.11 -49.47 9.49
CA ASP A 128 -2.01 -48.50 9.65
C ASP A 128 -0.65 -49.16 9.90
N ARG A 129 -0.62 -50.42 10.34
CA ARG A 129 0.62 -51.16 10.59
C ARG A 129 1.25 -51.73 9.32
N GLN A 130 0.53 -51.74 8.19
CA GLN A 130 1.04 -52.27 6.94
C GLN A 130 2.14 -51.38 6.33
N PRO A 131 3.05 -51.95 5.52
CA PRO A 131 4.02 -51.16 4.76
C PRO A 131 3.31 -50.21 3.79
N SER A 132 3.73 -48.94 3.75
CA SER A 132 3.15 -47.95 2.83
C SER A 132 3.69 -48.02 1.40
N GLY A 133 4.87 -48.65 1.21
CA GLY A 133 5.62 -48.60 -0.04
C GLY A 133 6.37 -47.27 -0.26
N ILE A 134 6.18 -46.27 0.60
CA ILE A 134 6.94 -45.01 0.58
C ILE A 134 8.26 -45.20 1.29
N SER A 135 9.35 -44.80 0.65
CA SER A 135 10.70 -44.90 1.20
C SER A 135 10.99 -43.83 2.25
N ILE A 136 11.91 -44.11 3.18
CA ILE A 136 12.41 -43.07 4.10
C ILE A 136 13.18 -41.95 3.36
N ALA A 137 13.81 -42.26 2.22
CA ALA A 137 14.47 -41.27 1.37
C ALA A 137 13.47 -40.28 0.78
N GLU A 138 12.33 -40.76 0.28
CA GLU A 138 11.25 -39.91 -0.24
C GLU A 138 10.69 -38.99 0.85
N ILE A 139 10.47 -39.50 2.07
CA ILE A 139 10.04 -38.66 3.21
C ILE A 139 11.10 -37.60 3.54
N ALA A 140 12.39 -37.94 3.50
CA ALA A 140 13.46 -36.99 3.76
C ALA A 140 13.52 -35.89 2.68
N GLU A 141 13.37 -36.25 1.41
CA GLU A 141 13.34 -35.31 0.28
C GLU A 141 12.14 -34.36 0.38
N VAL A 142 10.94 -34.89 0.61
CA VAL A 142 9.72 -34.09 0.77
C VAL A 142 9.83 -33.16 1.98
N ASN A 143 10.39 -33.62 3.10
CA ASN A 143 10.59 -32.76 4.28
C ASN A 143 11.62 -31.65 4.03
N ALA A 144 12.72 -31.94 3.33
CA ALA A 144 13.71 -30.93 2.95
C ALA A 144 13.09 -29.87 2.02
N PHE A 145 12.27 -30.32 1.05
CA PHE A 145 11.51 -29.42 0.20
C PHE A 145 10.49 -28.57 0.98
N ASN A 146 9.74 -29.17 1.91
CA ASN A 146 8.78 -28.44 2.73
C ASN A 146 9.47 -27.40 3.63
N ALA A 147 10.64 -27.74 4.20
CA ALA A 147 11.45 -26.79 4.94
C ALA A 147 11.89 -25.60 4.07
N ASN A 148 12.30 -25.84 2.83
CA ASN A 148 12.63 -24.79 1.86
C ASN A 148 11.46 -23.81 1.67
N VAL A 149 10.26 -24.32 1.41
CA VAL A 149 9.05 -23.49 1.21
C VAL A 149 8.76 -22.65 2.47
N CYS A 150 8.85 -23.25 3.66
CA CYS A 150 8.68 -22.52 4.92
C CYS A 150 9.68 -21.38 5.09
N TRP A 151 10.95 -21.58 4.74
CA TRP A 151 11.97 -20.53 4.78
C TRP A 151 11.68 -19.40 3.78
N GLN A 152 11.19 -19.72 2.59
CA GLN A 152 10.80 -18.70 1.61
C GLN A 152 9.61 -17.87 2.11
N TRP A 153 8.59 -18.50 2.68
CA TRP A 153 7.47 -17.79 3.30
C TRP A 153 7.92 -16.88 4.45
N ARG A 154 8.87 -17.34 5.27
CA ARG A 154 9.47 -16.51 6.32
C ARG A 154 10.12 -15.25 5.73
N GLU A 155 10.93 -15.38 4.69
CA GLU A 155 11.61 -14.23 4.07
C GLU A 155 10.63 -13.24 3.45
N GLN A 156 9.56 -13.74 2.83
CA GLN A 156 8.47 -12.92 2.31
C GLN A 156 7.75 -12.16 3.44
N ALA A 157 7.38 -12.85 4.53
CA ALA A 157 6.71 -12.23 5.66
C ALA A 157 7.58 -11.15 6.33
N LEU A 158 8.89 -11.39 6.48
CA LEU A 158 9.83 -10.38 6.96
C LEU A 158 9.94 -9.18 6.00
N GLY A 159 9.92 -9.44 4.69
CA GLY A 159 9.88 -8.41 3.66
C GLY A 159 8.65 -7.51 3.77
N LEU A 160 7.45 -8.11 3.87
CA LEU A 160 6.20 -7.40 4.02
C LEU A 160 6.13 -6.59 5.32
N ARG A 161 6.69 -7.11 6.42
CA ARG A 161 6.80 -6.36 7.69
C ARG A 161 7.69 -5.13 7.52
N ALA A 162 8.86 -5.28 6.91
CA ALA A 162 9.78 -4.17 6.66
C ALA A 162 9.15 -3.11 5.74
N PHE A 163 8.47 -3.56 4.68
CA PHE A 163 7.69 -2.71 3.79
C PHE A 163 6.66 -1.86 4.54
N TYR A 164 5.84 -2.50 5.39
CA TYR A 164 4.81 -1.80 6.16
C TYR A 164 5.42 -0.76 7.11
N GLN A 165 6.52 -1.10 7.79
CA GLN A 165 7.24 -0.18 8.68
C GLN A 165 7.79 1.05 7.91
N GLN A 166 8.33 0.85 6.71
CA GLN A 166 8.84 1.95 5.88
C GLN A 166 7.72 2.83 5.33
N LEU A 167 6.58 2.24 4.92
CA LEU A 167 5.41 3.01 4.52
C LEU A 167 4.90 3.91 5.65
N GLN A 168 4.82 3.41 6.88
CA GLN A 168 4.41 4.21 8.04
C GLN A 168 5.32 5.43 8.25
N GLN A 169 6.63 5.29 8.03
CA GLN A 169 7.58 6.40 8.13
C GLN A 169 7.43 7.42 6.99
N THR A 170 6.94 6.97 5.83
CA THR A 170 6.72 7.83 4.64
C THR A 170 5.43 8.66 4.77
N PHE A 171 4.53 8.30 5.69
CA PHE A 171 3.37 9.09 6.08
C PHE A 171 3.68 9.90 7.35
N PRO A 172 4.11 11.18 7.26
CA PRO A 172 4.01 12.06 8.40
C PRO A 172 2.51 12.31 8.71
N LEU A 173 2.11 12.11 9.96
CA LEU A 173 0.81 12.54 10.48
C LEU A 173 0.68 14.05 10.24
N THR A 174 -0.12 14.41 9.22
CA THR A 174 -0.74 15.71 8.91
C THR A 174 0.08 16.99 9.20
N PRO A 175 0.30 17.89 8.21
CA PRO A 175 0.82 19.21 8.50
C PRO A 175 -0.18 19.96 9.40
N THR A 176 0.26 20.33 10.60
CA THR A 176 -0.47 21.23 11.49
C THR A 176 -0.86 22.48 10.68
N PRO A 177 -2.15 22.84 10.57
CA PRO A 177 -2.54 24.00 9.79
C PRO A 177 -1.89 25.25 10.39
N ALA A 178 -1.05 25.91 9.59
CA ALA A 178 -0.50 27.22 9.90
C ALA A 178 -1.64 28.24 9.91
N GLY A 179 -2.28 28.43 11.07
CA GLY A 179 -3.49 29.25 11.13
C GLY A 179 -4.10 29.36 12.52
N SER A 180 -3.31 29.60 13.56
CA SER A 180 -3.82 30.03 14.88
C SER A 180 -3.08 31.27 15.40
N GLY A 181 -2.83 32.22 14.50
CA GLY A 181 -2.29 33.55 14.82
C GLY A 181 -3.29 34.64 14.47
N ALA A 182 -4.56 34.49 14.86
CA ALA A 182 -5.55 35.56 14.73
C ALA A 182 -5.81 36.17 16.11
N ASN A 183 -5.43 37.45 16.25
CA ASN A 183 -5.92 38.45 17.19
C ASN A 183 -6.19 38.05 18.65
N ARG A 184 -5.34 38.54 19.55
CA ARG A 184 -5.80 39.05 20.84
C ARG A 184 -5.38 40.53 20.96
N HIS A 185 -6.26 41.40 20.47
CA HIS A 185 -6.36 42.79 20.93
C HIS A 185 -7.50 42.82 21.95
N SER A 186 -7.13 42.98 23.22
CA SER A 186 -7.93 43.51 24.32
C SER A 186 -7.17 43.20 25.62
N ASP A 187 -6.32 44.15 26.05
CA ASP A 187 -6.53 44.98 27.25
C ASP A 187 -5.36 45.94 27.43
#